data_AF-A0A8S0PEF3-F1
#
_entry.id   AF-A0A8S0PEF3-F1
#
_cell.length_a   1.000
_cell.length_b   1.000
_cell.length_c   1.000
_cell.angle_alpha   90.00
_cell.angle_beta   90.00
_cell.angle_gamma   90.00
#
_symmetry.space_group_name_H-M   'P 1'
#
loop_
_entity.id
_entity.type
_entity.pdbx_description
1 polymer ?
#
loop_
_entity_poly.entity_id
_entity_poly.type
_entity_poly.pdbx_seq_one_letter_code
_entity_poly.pdbx_strand_id
1 'polypeptide(L)'
;MPHNVFLHSALVQSRKIDPNKKGQVQEAINYYGIESSVALLVSFMINLFVTTVFAKGFYGSKQADGIGLVNAGQYLQEKYGGGLFPILYIWGIGLLAAGQSSTITGTYAGQFIMGGFLNLRLKKSLRALITRSCAILPTIMVALVFNKSDSSLDVLNEWLNVLQSIQIPFALIPLLTLVSKEQVMGVFKIGPALERVAWTVAGLVIVINGYLLLDFFLSEVNGLLFGFLVCAGTAAYVSFIVYLISHSGSELSNWLSQLFSKGNA
;
A
#
# COMPACT_ATOMS: atom_id res chain seq x y z
N MET A 1 0.98 -0.64 -1.59
CA MET A 1 -0.40 -0.25 -1.26
C MET A 1 -1.36 -1.39 -1.59
N PRO A 2 -2.21 -1.85 -0.65
CA PRO A 2 -3.08 -3.02 -0.83
C PRO A 2 -4.08 -2.88 -2.00
N HIS A 3 -4.67 -1.69 -2.17
CA HIS A 3 -5.67 -1.45 -3.22
C HIS A 3 -5.12 -1.61 -4.64
N ASN A 4 -3.81 -1.42 -4.86
CA ASN A 4 -3.18 -1.62 -6.16
C ASN A 4 -3.12 -3.09 -6.58
N VAL A 5 -3.05 -4.01 -5.60
CA VAL A 5 -3.09 -5.46 -5.89
C VAL A 5 -4.43 -5.83 -6.51
N PHE A 6 -5.53 -5.35 -5.92
CA PHE A 6 -6.87 -5.58 -6.43
C PHE A 6 -7.11 -4.89 -7.77
N LEU A 7 -6.65 -3.64 -7.91
CA LEU A 7 -6.79 -2.89 -9.14
C LEU A 7 -6.04 -3.56 -10.31
N HIS A 8 -4.77 -3.93 -10.11
CA HIS A 8 -3.97 -4.55 -11.17
C HIS A 8 -4.56 -5.90 -11.60
N SER A 9 -5.01 -6.71 -10.64
CA SER A 9 -5.69 -7.99 -10.88
C SER A 9 -6.98 -7.84 -11.70
N ALA A 10 -7.61 -6.67 -11.65
CA ALA A 10 -8.80 -6.36 -12.44
C ALA A 10 -8.46 -5.72 -13.80
N LEU A 11 -7.44 -4.86 -13.87
CA LEU A 11 -7.01 -4.23 -15.11
C LEU A 11 -6.47 -5.25 -16.13
N VAL A 12 -5.84 -6.33 -15.68
CA VAL A 12 -5.43 -7.42 -16.59
C VAL A 12 -6.62 -8.07 -17.28
N GLN A 13 -7.82 -8.05 -16.68
CA GLN A 13 -9.04 -8.60 -17.30
C GLN A 13 -9.68 -7.67 -18.33
N SER A 14 -9.19 -6.42 -18.46
CA SER A 14 -9.71 -5.48 -19.46
C SER A 14 -9.31 -5.83 -20.90
N ARG A 15 -8.24 -6.63 -21.08
CA ARG A 15 -7.82 -7.11 -22.39
C ARG A 15 -8.47 -8.45 -22.69
N LYS A 16 -8.94 -8.63 -23.93
CA LYS A 16 -9.58 -9.87 -24.37
C LYS A 16 -8.52 -10.94 -24.63
N ILE A 17 -8.39 -11.87 -23.70
CA ILE A 17 -7.49 -13.02 -23.80
C ILE A 17 -8.36 -14.28 -23.76
N ASP A 18 -8.11 -15.23 -24.66
CA ASP A 18 -8.80 -16.53 -24.63
C ASP A 18 -8.13 -17.44 -23.59
N PRO A 19 -8.79 -17.75 -22.46
CA PRO A 19 -8.19 -18.56 -21.39
C PRO A 19 -7.93 -20.01 -21.81
N ASN A 20 -8.55 -20.49 -22.90
CA ASN A 20 -8.35 -21.86 -23.39
C ASN A 20 -7.04 -22.02 -24.17
N LYS A 21 -6.47 -20.92 -24.67
CA LYS A 21 -5.24 -20.93 -25.48
C LYS A 21 -4.04 -20.61 -24.60
N LYS A 22 -3.37 -21.66 -24.10
CA LYS A 22 -2.18 -21.54 -23.23
C LYS A 22 -1.12 -20.57 -23.77
N GLY A 23 -0.86 -20.60 -25.09
CA GLY A 23 0.11 -19.69 -25.72
C GLY A 23 -0.26 -18.20 -25.57
N GLN A 24 -1.53 -17.84 -25.74
CA GLN A 24 -2.00 -16.46 -25.59
C GLN A 24 -1.94 -15.99 -24.13
N VAL A 25 -2.26 -16.88 -23.18
CA VAL A 25 -2.15 -16.58 -21.76
C VAL A 25 -0.69 -16.36 -21.36
N GLN A 26 0.24 -17.20 -21.83
CA GLN A 26 1.68 -17.03 -21.57
C GLN A 26 2.23 -15.73 -22.16
N GLU A 27 1.85 -15.42 -23.39
CA GLU A 27 2.23 -14.16 -24.06
C GLU A 27 1.69 -12.95 -23.28
N ALA A 28 0.42 -12.99 -22.86
CA ALA A 28 -0.17 -11.95 -22.05
C ALA A 28 0.54 -11.75 -20.70
N ILE A 29 0.88 -12.84 -19.99
CA ILE A 29 1.64 -12.78 -18.73
C ILE A 29 2.99 -12.09 -18.95
N ASN A 30 3.70 -12.41 -20.04
CA ASN A 30 4.98 -11.76 -20.35
C ASN A 30 4.81 -10.25 -20.61
N TYR A 31 3.82 -9.85 -21.41
CA TYR A 31 3.55 -8.42 -21.64
C TYR A 31 3.15 -7.69 -20.37
N TYR A 32 2.25 -8.26 -19.55
CA TYR A 32 1.89 -7.66 -18.26
C TYR A 32 3.08 -7.58 -17.31
N GLY A 33 3.96 -8.57 -17.33
CA GLY A 33 5.22 -8.54 -16.57
C GLY A 33 6.11 -7.36 -16.99
N ILE A 34 6.27 -7.13 -18.29
CA ILE A 34 7.06 -6.00 -18.81
C ILE A 34 6.39 -4.66 -18.47
N GLU A 35 5.09 -4.51 -18.76
CA GLU A 35 4.34 -3.28 -18.47
C GLU A 35 4.42 -2.90 -16.98
N SER A 36 4.19 -3.88 -16.10
CA SER A 36 4.24 -3.67 -14.64
C SER A 36 5.66 -3.36 -14.16
N SER A 37 6.66 -4.08 -14.67
CA SER A 37 8.07 -3.86 -14.29
C SER A 37 8.56 -2.47 -14.71
N VAL A 38 8.23 -2.01 -15.92
CA VAL A 38 8.59 -0.67 -16.39
C VAL A 38 7.89 0.40 -15.57
N ALA A 39 6.60 0.24 -15.27
CA ALA A 39 5.86 1.19 -14.44
C ALA A 39 6.46 1.32 -13.02
N LEU A 40 6.78 0.18 -12.39
CA LEU A 40 7.42 0.14 -11.08
C LEU A 40 8.84 0.71 -11.11
N LEU A 41 9.60 0.46 -12.18
CA LEU A 41 10.95 1.03 -12.36
C LEU A 41 10.91 2.55 -12.47
N VAL A 42 9.96 3.10 -13.24
CA VAL A 42 9.77 4.56 -13.35
C VAL A 42 9.38 5.14 -12.00
N SER A 43 8.45 4.52 -11.28
CA SER A 43 8.09 4.96 -9.92
C SER A 43 9.28 4.93 -8.96
N PHE A 44 10.12 3.89 -9.04
CA PHE A 44 11.32 3.77 -8.25
C PHE A 44 12.33 4.87 -8.58
N MET A 45 12.55 5.18 -9.86
CA MET A 45 13.42 6.28 -10.30
C MET A 45 12.94 7.64 -9.80
N ILE A 46 11.63 7.91 -9.86
CA ILE A 46 11.06 9.17 -9.33
C ILE A 46 11.34 9.28 -7.83
N ASN A 47 11.06 8.24 -7.06
CA ASN A 47 11.31 8.24 -5.61
C ASN A 47 12.81 8.42 -5.32
N LEU A 48 13.68 7.73 -6.07
CA LEU A 48 15.13 7.87 -5.94
C LEU A 48 15.60 9.30 -6.22
N PHE A 49 15.08 9.94 -7.26
CA PHE A 49 15.43 11.32 -7.59
C PHE A 49 14.96 12.31 -6.53
N VAL A 50 13.70 12.18 -6.08
CA VAL A 50 13.17 13.04 -5.01
C VAL A 50 14.03 12.90 -3.75
N THR A 51 14.24 11.67 -3.26
CA THR A 51 15.06 11.43 -2.07
C THR A 51 16.49 11.94 -2.22
N THR A 52 17.13 11.72 -3.37
CA THR A 52 18.52 12.16 -3.61
C THR A 52 18.64 13.68 -3.68
N VAL A 53 17.69 14.38 -4.31
CA VAL A 53 17.68 15.85 -4.41
C VAL A 53 17.55 16.49 -3.03
N PHE A 54 16.64 15.96 -2.19
CA PHE A 54 16.47 16.46 -0.83
C PHE A 54 17.68 16.13 0.05
N ALA A 55 18.22 14.91 -0.04
CA ALA A 55 19.43 14.54 0.67
C ALA A 55 20.61 15.44 0.27
N LYS A 56 20.83 15.67 -1.03
CA LYS A 56 21.95 16.53 -1.48
C LYS A 56 21.76 17.99 -1.08
N GLY A 57 20.52 18.49 -1.10
CA GLY A 57 20.22 19.91 -0.84
C GLY A 57 20.24 20.30 0.63
N PHE A 58 19.79 19.39 1.51
CA PHE A 58 19.40 19.71 2.88
C PHE A 58 19.92 18.75 3.95
N TYR A 59 20.55 17.62 3.59
CA TYR A 59 21.06 16.68 4.58
C TYR A 59 22.07 17.35 5.54
N GLY A 60 21.82 17.22 6.84
CA GLY A 60 22.64 17.82 7.90
C GLY A 60 22.41 19.32 8.14
N SER A 61 21.42 19.94 7.47
CA SER A 61 21.06 21.34 7.73
C SER A 61 19.96 21.44 8.80
N LYS A 62 19.89 22.57 9.51
CA LYS A 62 18.83 22.83 10.51
C LYS A 62 17.42 22.86 9.89
N GLN A 63 17.32 23.05 8.58
CA GLN A 63 16.05 23.05 7.85
C GLN A 63 15.56 21.64 7.53
N ALA A 64 16.41 20.61 7.58
CA ALA A 64 16.07 19.25 7.15
C ALA A 64 14.82 18.69 7.85
N ASP A 65 14.71 18.92 9.15
CA ASP A 65 13.64 18.39 9.99
C ASP A 65 12.28 19.09 9.75
N GLY A 66 12.30 20.29 9.16
CA GLY A 66 11.10 21.09 8.89
C GLY A 66 10.59 20.99 7.45
N ILE A 67 11.22 20.19 6.59
CA ILE A 67 10.81 20.05 5.19
C ILE A 67 9.64 19.06 5.10
N GLY A 68 8.47 19.59 4.79
CA GLY A 68 7.24 18.84 4.52
C GLY A 68 6.73 19.06 3.11
N LEU A 69 5.63 18.38 2.76
CA LEU A 69 5.06 18.39 1.41
C LEU A 69 4.68 19.81 0.93
N VAL A 70 4.22 20.67 1.85
CA VAL A 70 3.71 22.02 1.57
C VAL A 70 4.84 23.00 1.27
N ASN A 71 5.92 22.97 2.05
CA ASN A 71 7.03 23.91 1.93
C ASN A 71 8.19 23.39 1.06
N ALA A 72 8.21 22.09 0.73
CA ALA A 72 9.20 21.46 -0.15
C ALA A 72 9.44 22.24 -1.45
N GLY A 73 8.38 22.69 -2.12
CA GLY A 73 8.51 23.47 -3.36
C GLY A 73 9.19 24.83 -3.15
N GLN A 74 8.99 25.47 -2.00
CA GLN A 74 9.63 26.75 -1.66
C GLN A 74 11.12 26.54 -1.36
N TYR A 75 11.44 25.52 -0.57
CA TYR A 75 12.83 25.15 -0.29
C TYR A 75 13.61 24.78 -1.56
N LEU A 76 12.99 24.01 -2.46
CA LEU A 76 13.61 23.68 -3.75
C LEU A 76 13.81 24.94 -4.62
N GLN A 77 12.85 25.86 -4.62
CA GLN A 77 12.98 27.14 -5.32
C GLN A 77 14.09 28.01 -4.74
N GLU A 78 14.23 28.07 -3.42
CA GLU A 78 15.28 28.88 -2.77
C GLU A 78 16.67 28.29 -3.03
N LYS A 79 16.80 26.95 -3.01
CA LYS A 79 18.08 26.28 -3.18
C LYS A 79 18.55 26.16 -4.63
N TYR A 80 17.63 25.83 -5.54
CA TYR A 80 17.94 25.47 -6.93
C TYR A 80 17.25 26.37 -7.96
N GLY A 81 16.48 27.37 -7.52
CA GLY A 81 15.79 28.31 -8.41
C GLY A 81 16.74 29.27 -9.14
N GLY A 82 16.16 30.24 -9.84
CA GLY A 82 16.87 31.21 -10.68
C GLY A 82 16.85 30.89 -12.19
N GLY A 83 16.21 29.80 -12.60
CA GLY A 83 15.95 29.46 -14.00
C GLY A 83 14.66 30.07 -14.57
N LEU A 84 14.41 29.80 -15.86
CA LEU A 84 13.24 30.30 -16.62
C LEU A 84 11.88 29.91 -16.02
N PHE A 85 11.76 28.74 -15.38
CA PHE A 85 10.53 28.26 -14.76
C PHE A 85 10.73 28.07 -13.24
N PRO A 86 9.87 28.64 -12.39
CA PRO A 86 9.95 28.41 -10.95
C PRO A 86 9.64 26.94 -10.61
N ILE A 87 10.58 26.30 -9.92
CA ILE A 87 10.51 24.92 -9.41
C ILE A 87 9.29 24.75 -8.49
N LEU A 88 8.92 25.81 -7.76
CA LEU A 88 7.71 25.84 -6.94
C LEU A 88 6.45 25.46 -7.74
N TYR A 89 6.30 25.98 -8.96
CA TYR A 89 5.14 25.66 -9.79
C TYR A 89 5.20 24.23 -10.33
N ILE A 90 6.40 23.75 -10.69
CA ILE A 90 6.60 22.36 -11.15
C ILE A 90 6.20 21.39 -10.03
N TRP A 91 6.65 21.66 -8.80
CA TRP A 91 6.26 20.89 -7.62
C TRP A 91 4.75 20.92 -7.40
N GLY A 92 4.13 22.11 -7.44
CA GLY A 92 2.68 22.27 -7.28
C GLY A 92 1.86 21.52 -8.33
N ILE A 93 2.26 21.60 -9.60
CA ILE A 93 1.63 20.84 -10.71
C ILE A 93 1.81 19.34 -10.49
N GLY A 94 2.99 18.90 -10.06
CA GLY A 94 3.27 17.51 -9.71
C GLY A 94 2.35 17.00 -8.59
N LEU A 95 2.17 17.77 -7.52
CA LEU A 95 1.24 17.44 -6.43
C LEU A 95 -0.21 17.34 -6.91
N LEU A 96 -0.65 18.29 -7.76
CA LEU A 96 -1.99 18.24 -8.34
C LEU A 96 -2.18 17.00 -9.24
N ALA A 97 -1.19 16.68 -10.08
CA ALA A 97 -1.21 15.50 -10.95
C ALA A 97 -1.25 14.20 -10.13
N ALA A 98 -0.46 14.10 -9.06
CA ALA A 98 -0.48 12.96 -8.15
C ALA A 98 -1.87 12.77 -7.50
N GLY A 99 -2.51 13.86 -7.07
CA GLY A 99 -3.87 13.83 -6.50
C GLY A 99 -4.94 13.34 -7.49
N GLN A 100 -4.85 13.74 -8.76
CA GLN A 100 -5.75 13.24 -9.81
C GLN A 100 -5.55 11.75 -10.08
N SER A 101 -4.28 11.31 -10.19
CA SER A 101 -3.94 9.90 -10.39
C SER A 101 -4.48 9.02 -9.25
N SER A 102 -4.31 9.45 -7.99
CA SER A 102 -4.82 8.75 -6.81
C SER A 102 -6.35 8.63 -6.83
N THR A 103 -7.05 9.70 -7.23
CA THR A 103 -8.53 9.68 -7.35
C THR A 103 -9.00 8.63 -8.36
N ILE A 104 -8.38 8.59 -9.53
CA ILE A 104 -8.74 7.65 -10.59
C ILE A 104 -8.51 6.21 -10.11
N THR A 105 -7.30 5.94 -9.62
CA THR A 105 -6.87 4.63 -9.10
C THR A 105 -7.78 4.16 -7.97
N GLY A 106 -8.09 5.03 -7.01
CA GLY A 106 -8.97 4.72 -5.88
C GLY A 106 -10.40 4.40 -6.31
N THR A 107 -10.97 5.15 -7.26
CA THR A 107 -12.34 4.87 -7.75
C THR A 107 -12.44 3.58 -8.55
N TYR A 108 -11.39 3.17 -9.27
CA TYR A 108 -11.35 1.87 -9.95
C TYR A 108 -11.13 0.74 -8.96
N ALA A 109 -10.18 0.85 -8.04
CA ALA A 109 -9.95 -0.17 -7.01
C ALA A 109 -11.23 -0.41 -6.18
N GLY A 110 -11.91 0.67 -5.77
CA GLY A 110 -13.18 0.60 -5.07
C GLY A 110 -14.29 -0.08 -5.88
N GLN A 111 -14.30 0.06 -7.21
CA GLN A 111 -15.26 -0.66 -8.06
C GLN A 111 -15.14 -2.17 -7.90
N PHE A 112 -13.92 -2.67 -8.00
CA PHE A 112 -13.65 -4.10 -8.03
C PHE A 112 -13.81 -4.71 -6.65
N ILE A 113 -13.41 -4.00 -5.59
CA ILE A 113 -13.63 -4.44 -4.22
C ILE A 113 -15.13 -4.49 -3.91
N MET A 114 -15.90 -3.42 -4.20
CA MET A 114 -17.34 -3.39 -3.92
C MET A 114 -18.13 -4.38 -4.78
N GLY A 115 -17.77 -4.54 -6.06
CA GLY A 115 -18.42 -5.48 -6.95
C GLY A 115 -18.06 -6.93 -6.66
N GLY A 116 -16.81 -7.21 -6.26
CA GLY A 116 -16.32 -8.55 -5.97
C GLY A 116 -16.72 -9.06 -4.59
N PHE A 117 -16.46 -8.28 -3.53
CA PHE A 117 -16.69 -8.72 -2.14
C PHE A 117 -18.11 -8.44 -1.64
N LEU A 118 -18.70 -7.30 -2.01
CA LEU A 118 -20.00 -6.87 -1.48
C LEU A 118 -21.14 -7.07 -2.49
N ASN A 119 -20.84 -7.49 -3.72
CA ASN A 119 -21.78 -7.55 -4.85
C ASN A 119 -22.58 -6.23 -5.04
N LEU A 120 -21.98 -5.09 -4.71
CA LEU A 120 -22.59 -3.76 -4.79
C LEU A 120 -22.19 -3.06 -6.08
N ARG A 121 -23.17 -2.77 -6.94
CA ARG A 121 -22.99 -2.06 -8.21
C ARG A 121 -23.44 -0.60 -8.11
N LEU A 122 -22.51 0.28 -7.74
CA LEU A 122 -22.75 1.73 -7.70
C LEU A 122 -22.32 2.42 -9.01
N LYS A 123 -23.05 3.47 -9.39
CA LYS A 123 -22.66 4.36 -10.50
C LYS A 123 -21.30 5.03 -10.21
N LYS A 124 -20.47 5.21 -11.24
CA LYS A 124 -19.10 5.78 -11.12
C LYS A 124 -19.08 7.10 -10.34
N SER A 125 -19.98 8.04 -10.68
CA SER A 125 -20.04 9.35 -10.03
C SER A 125 -20.46 9.28 -8.56
N LEU A 126 -21.40 8.39 -8.21
CA LEU A 126 -21.85 8.22 -6.84
C LEU A 126 -20.73 7.61 -5.98
N ARG A 127 -20.02 6.60 -6.50
CA ARG A 127 -18.87 6.01 -5.80
C ARG A 127 -17.74 7.02 -5.60
N ALA A 128 -17.43 7.82 -6.62
CA ALA A 128 -16.45 8.89 -6.51
C ALA A 128 -16.86 9.96 -5.49
N LEU A 129 -18.14 10.33 -5.45
CA LEU A 129 -18.66 11.28 -4.46
C LEU A 129 -18.52 10.73 -3.04
N ILE A 130 -18.98 9.50 -2.79
CA ILE A 130 -18.91 8.89 -1.46
C ILE A 130 -17.46 8.78 -0.98
N THR A 131 -16.58 8.20 -1.79
CA THR A 131 -15.17 8.00 -1.42
C THR A 131 -14.44 9.32 -1.21
N ARG A 132 -14.72 10.36 -2.01
CA ARG A 132 -14.14 11.69 -1.81
C ARG A 132 -14.73 12.41 -0.61
N SER A 133 -16.03 12.30 -0.36
CA SER A 133 -16.66 12.87 0.84
C SER A 133 -16.07 12.25 2.11
N CYS A 134 -15.90 10.93 2.14
CA CYS A 134 -15.27 10.24 3.28
C CYS A 134 -13.80 10.65 3.50
N ALA A 135 -13.08 11.08 2.46
CA ALA A 135 -11.70 11.56 2.61
C ALA A 135 -11.63 13.06 2.95
N ILE A 136 -12.42 13.89 2.26
CA ILE A 136 -12.35 15.35 2.34
C ILE A 136 -13.05 15.86 3.61
N LEU A 137 -14.21 15.31 3.98
CA LEU A 137 -14.97 15.81 5.13
C LEU A 137 -14.19 15.72 6.45
N PRO A 138 -13.55 14.57 6.80
CA PRO A 138 -12.74 14.51 8.01
C PRO A 138 -11.54 15.45 7.96
N THR A 139 -10.90 15.56 6.79
CA THR A 139 -9.74 16.43 6.61
C THR A 139 -10.10 17.91 6.81
N ILE A 140 -11.22 18.37 6.23
CA ILE A 140 -11.72 19.74 6.41
C ILE A 140 -12.12 19.97 7.87
N MET A 141 -12.79 19.02 8.50
CA MET A 141 -13.19 19.12 9.91
C MET A 141 -11.96 19.30 10.82
N VAL A 142 -10.92 18.48 10.64
CA VAL A 142 -9.66 18.61 11.39
C VAL A 142 -9.01 19.97 11.12
N ALA A 143 -8.94 20.40 9.86
CA ALA A 143 -8.33 21.68 9.50
C ALA A 143 -9.05 22.89 10.12
N LEU A 144 -10.39 22.85 10.22
CA LEU A 144 -11.19 23.92 10.81
C LEU A 144 -11.14 23.93 12.35
N VAL A 145 -11.13 22.76 12.99
CA VAL A 145 -11.14 22.64 14.46
C VAL A 145 -9.76 22.91 15.07
N PHE A 146 -8.69 22.43 14.45
CA PHE A 146 -7.33 22.46 15.01
C PHE A 146 -6.44 23.59 14.48
N ASN A 147 -7.03 24.54 13.74
CA ASN A 147 -6.48 25.85 13.38
C ASN A 147 -4.97 25.81 13.02
N LYS A 148 -4.63 25.23 11.84
CA LYS A 148 -3.27 25.15 11.28
C LYS A 148 -2.14 24.68 12.23
N SER A 149 -2.43 23.90 13.27
CA SER A 149 -1.35 23.21 13.99
C SER A 149 -0.86 22.03 13.15
N ASP A 150 0.39 22.09 12.68
CA ASP A 150 1.02 21.03 11.87
C ASP A 150 0.91 19.65 12.56
N SER A 151 0.96 19.63 13.90
CA SER A 151 0.86 18.43 14.72
C SER A 151 -0.43 17.61 14.53
N SER A 152 -1.57 18.25 14.23
CA SER A 152 -2.85 17.53 14.10
C SER A 152 -3.00 16.83 12.74
N LEU A 153 -2.34 17.36 11.71
CA LEU A 153 -2.30 16.73 10.38
C LEU A 153 -1.31 15.57 10.36
N ASP A 154 -0.22 15.68 11.11
CA ASP A 154 0.75 14.59 11.29
C ASP A 154 0.11 13.39 12.00
N VAL A 155 -0.65 13.63 13.07
CA VAL A 155 -1.43 12.57 13.74
C VAL A 155 -2.41 11.90 12.76
N LEU A 156 -3.13 12.68 11.95
CA LEU A 156 -4.03 12.10 10.93
C LEU A 156 -3.27 11.23 9.92
N ASN A 157 -2.09 11.68 9.46
CA ASN A 157 -1.25 10.91 8.55
C ASN A 157 -0.74 9.61 9.19
N GLU A 158 -0.37 9.64 10.46
CA GLU A 158 0.01 8.45 11.22
C GLU A 158 -1.14 7.44 11.32
N TRP A 159 -2.34 7.90 11.67
CA TRP A 159 -3.54 7.05 11.68
C TRP A 159 -3.84 6.43 10.32
N LEU A 160 -3.65 7.18 9.23
CA LEU A 160 -3.79 6.65 7.87
C LEU A 160 -2.73 5.58 7.55
N ASN A 161 -1.49 5.78 7.98
CA ASN A 161 -0.41 4.80 7.83
C ASN A 161 -0.67 3.52 8.64
N VAL A 162 -1.20 3.64 9.86
CA VAL A 162 -1.63 2.50 10.69
C VAL A 162 -2.74 1.73 9.99
N LEU A 163 -3.76 2.43 9.48
CA LEU A 163 -4.87 1.82 8.76
C LEU A 163 -4.41 1.12 7.47
N GLN A 164 -3.41 1.67 6.76
CA GLN A 164 -2.77 1.00 5.62
C GLN A 164 -1.99 -0.24 6.05
N SER A 165 -1.25 -0.16 7.15
CA SER A 165 -0.44 -1.26 7.70
C SER A 165 -1.32 -2.48 8.04
N ILE A 166 -2.47 -2.23 8.69
CA ILE A 166 -3.45 -3.26 9.06
C ILE A 166 -3.95 -4.02 7.83
N GLN A 167 -4.14 -3.35 6.69
CA GLN A 167 -4.72 -3.92 5.47
C GLN A 167 -3.76 -4.81 4.67
N ILE A 168 -2.45 -4.61 4.79
CA ILE A 168 -1.44 -5.29 3.95
C ILE A 168 -1.54 -6.82 4.04
N PRO A 169 -1.58 -7.46 5.23
CA PRO A 169 -1.66 -8.91 5.32
C PRO A 169 -2.92 -9.49 4.67
N PHE A 170 -4.07 -8.81 4.80
CA PHE A 170 -5.34 -9.26 4.22
C PHE A 170 -5.35 -9.27 2.69
N ALA A 171 -4.52 -8.44 2.05
CA ALA A 171 -4.37 -8.46 0.60
C ALA A 171 -3.29 -9.47 0.15
N LEU A 172 -2.15 -9.51 0.84
CA LEU A 172 -1.00 -10.31 0.43
C LEU A 172 -1.17 -11.80 0.72
N ILE A 173 -1.67 -12.18 1.89
CA ILE A 173 -1.78 -13.60 2.28
C ILE A 173 -2.71 -14.36 1.32
N PRO A 174 -3.94 -13.87 1.02
CA PRO A 174 -4.81 -14.54 0.05
C PRO A 174 -4.22 -14.53 -1.36
N LEU A 175 -3.59 -13.43 -1.80
CA LEU A 175 -2.96 -13.37 -3.12
C LEU A 175 -1.90 -14.46 -3.30
N LEU A 176 -0.92 -14.53 -2.39
CA LEU A 176 0.14 -15.53 -2.47
C LEU A 176 -0.43 -16.94 -2.40
N THR A 177 -1.42 -17.15 -1.55
CA THR A 177 -2.12 -18.43 -1.45
C THR A 177 -2.78 -18.84 -2.76
N LEU A 178 -3.49 -17.93 -3.41
CA LEU A 178 -4.21 -18.22 -4.66
C LEU A 178 -3.26 -18.49 -5.82
N VAL A 179 -2.16 -17.72 -5.89
CA VAL A 179 -1.16 -17.85 -6.96
C VAL A 179 -0.30 -19.12 -6.80
N SER A 180 -0.15 -19.64 -5.57
CA SER A 180 0.51 -20.91 -5.29
C SER A 180 -0.37 -22.16 -5.49
N LYS A 181 -1.70 -22.01 -5.57
CA LYS A 181 -2.63 -23.15 -5.68
C LYS A 181 -2.79 -23.62 -7.12
N GLU A 182 -2.42 -24.87 -7.39
CA GLU A 182 -2.58 -25.51 -8.70
C GLU A 182 -4.05 -25.62 -9.12
N GLN A 183 -4.96 -25.79 -8.16
CA GLN A 183 -6.41 -25.81 -8.43
C GLN A 183 -6.94 -24.49 -9.03
N VAL A 184 -6.29 -23.36 -8.73
CA VAL A 184 -6.71 -22.03 -9.20
C VAL A 184 -5.91 -21.61 -10.43
N MET A 185 -4.59 -21.80 -10.41
CA MET A 185 -3.67 -21.31 -11.45
C MET A 185 -3.38 -22.35 -12.56
N GLY A 186 -3.67 -23.63 -12.31
CA GLY A 186 -3.35 -24.73 -13.22
C GLY A 186 -1.87 -24.73 -13.60
N VAL A 187 -1.61 -24.77 -14.91
CA VAL A 187 -0.25 -24.80 -15.49
C VAL A 187 0.55 -23.51 -15.24
N PHE A 188 -0.11 -22.40 -14.86
CA PHE A 188 0.53 -21.10 -14.61
C PHE A 188 0.82 -20.85 -13.12
N LYS A 189 0.88 -21.90 -12.29
CA LYS A 189 1.32 -21.82 -10.90
C LYS A 189 2.74 -21.23 -10.82
N ILE A 190 3.00 -20.38 -9.82
CA ILE A 190 4.35 -19.86 -9.58
C ILE A 190 5.33 -20.97 -9.18
N GLY A 191 6.58 -20.84 -9.64
CA GLY A 191 7.64 -21.77 -9.27
C GLY A 191 8.01 -21.67 -7.78
N PRO A 192 8.54 -22.74 -7.17
CA PRO A 192 8.85 -22.81 -5.73
C PRO A 192 9.95 -21.82 -5.30
N ALA A 193 10.79 -21.37 -6.22
CA ALA A 193 11.77 -20.31 -5.93
C ALA A 193 11.09 -18.95 -5.77
N LEU A 194 10.22 -18.57 -6.71
CA LEU A 194 9.49 -17.30 -6.66
C LEU A 194 8.50 -17.26 -5.50
N GLU A 195 7.84 -18.39 -5.21
CA GLU A 195 6.97 -18.55 -4.05
C GLU A 195 7.72 -18.26 -2.74
N ARG A 196 8.90 -18.87 -2.54
CA ARG A 196 9.72 -18.63 -1.34
C ARG A 196 10.16 -17.17 -1.23
N VAL A 197 10.59 -16.55 -2.32
CA VAL A 197 10.99 -15.14 -2.33
C VAL A 197 9.79 -14.25 -1.98
N ALA A 198 8.64 -14.48 -2.59
CA ALA A 198 7.44 -13.68 -2.38
C ALA A 198 6.91 -13.79 -0.94
N TRP A 199 6.91 -14.99 -0.35
CA TRP A 199 6.55 -15.19 1.05
C TRP A 199 7.56 -14.58 2.01
N THR A 200 8.86 -14.62 1.69
CA THR A 200 9.90 -13.97 2.51
C THR A 200 9.70 -12.46 2.53
N VAL A 201 9.49 -11.83 1.37
CA VAL A 201 9.22 -10.39 1.27
C VAL A 201 7.93 -10.02 1.97
N ALA A 202 6.85 -10.80 1.78
CA ALA A 202 5.59 -10.56 2.46
C ALA A 202 5.74 -10.68 3.98
N GLY A 203 6.43 -11.71 4.48
CA GLY A 203 6.73 -11.88 5.90
C GLY A 203 7.49 -10.68 6.48
N LEU A 204 8.55 -10.23 5.80
CA LEU A 204 9.32 -9.06 6.20
C LEU A 204 8.47 -7.79 6.27
N VAL A 205 7.64 -7.54 5.25
CA VAL A 205 6.73 -6.38 5.24
C VAL A 205 5.72 -6.47 6.39
N ILE A 206 5.13 -7.64 6.63
CA ILE A 206 4.16 -7.84 7.70
C ILE A 206 4.81 -7.63 9.07
N VAL A 207 6.03 -8.13 9.29
CA VAL A 207 6.77 -7.94 10.55
C VAL A 207 7.11 -6.47 10.79
N ILE A 208 7.63 -5.76 9.78
CA ILE A 208 7.98 -4.34 9.91
C ILE A 208 6.73 -3.50 10.20
N ASN A 209 5.63 -3.73 9.45
CA ASN A 209 4.38 -3.00 9.67
C ASN A 209 3.76 -3.36 11.03
N GLY A 210 3.88 -4.62 11.48
CA GLY A 210 3.46 -5.06 12.79
C GLY A 210 4.25 -4.39 13.92
N TYR A 211 5.57 -4.23 13.77
CA TYR A 211 6.41 -3.50 14.71
C TYR A 211 5.99 -2.02 14.81
N LEU A 212 5.84 -1.33 13.68
CA LEU A 212 5.40 0.08 13.67
C LEU A 212 4.01 0.27 14.29
N LEU A 213 3.12 -0.68 14.05
CA LEU A 213 1.78 -0.68 14.63
C LEU A 213 1.84 -0.85 16.16
N LEU A 214 2.67 -1.78 16.66
CA LEU A 214 2.86 -1.97 18.10
C LEU A 214 3.48 -0.72 18.75
N ASP A 215 4.50 -0.14 18.13
CA ASP A 215 5.16 1.08 18.62
C ASP A 215 4.17 2.25 18.73
N PHE A 216 3.38 2.48 17.68
CA PHE A 216 2.32 3.49 17.69
C PHE A 216 1.29 3.27 18.80
N PHE A 217 0.79 2.04 18.95
CA PHE A 217 -0.21 1.73 19.98
C PHE A 217 0.37 1.85 21.40
N LEU A 218 1.62 1.48 21.62
CA LEU A 218 2.27 1.65 22.93
C LEU A 218 2.46 3.14 23.29
N SER A 219 2.73 3.99 22.30
CA SER A 219 2.88 5.44 22.51
C SER A 219 1.55 6.15 22.76
N GLU A 220 0.46 5.73 22.10
CA GLU A 220 -0.83 6.41 22.17
C GLU A 220 -1.73 5.92 23.33
N VAL A 221 -1.46 4.73 23.86
CA VAL A 221 -2.28 4.14 24.93
C VAL A 221 -1.98 4.79 26.28
N ASN A 222 -2.78 5.80 26.63
CA ASN A 222 -2.86 6.35 27.98
C ASN A 222 -4.14 5.87 28.67
N GLY A 223 -4.04 4.83 29.51
CA GLY A 223 -5.14 4.35 30.37
C GLY A 223 -5.40 2.84 30.34
N LEU A 224 -5.75 2.27 31.50
CA LEU A 224 -5.89 0.82 31.71
C LEU A 224 -7.00 0.17 30.85
N LEU A 225 -8.15 0.83 30.73
CA LEU A 225 -9.28 0.34 29.91
C LEU A 225 -8.97 0.42 28.41
N PHE A 226 -8.36 1.53 27.97
CA PHE A 226 -7.98 1.70 26.56
C PHE A 226 -6.87 0.73 26.16
N GLY A 227 -5.90 0.49 27.05
CA GLY A 227 -4.87 -0.53 26.84
C GLY A 227 -5.42 -1.94 26.74
N PHE A 228 -6.39 -2.32 27.57
CA PHE A 228 -7.05 -3.62 27.44
C PHE A 228 -7.75 -3.77 26.08
N LEU A 229 -8.48 -2.75 25.62
CA LEU A 229 -9.16 -2.76 24.32
C LEU A 229 -8.18 -2.88 23.15
N VAL A 230 -7.09 -2.10 23.17
CA VAL A 230 -6.07 -2.13 22.12
C VAL A 230 -5.31 -3.46 22.11
N CYS A 231 -4.95 -4.00 23.28
CA CYS A 231 -4.33 -5.32 23.39
C CYS A 231 -5.26 -6.43 22.90
N ALA A 232 -6.54 -6.40 23.27
CA ALA A 232 -7.53 -7.36 22.80
C ALA A 232 -7.73 -7.27 21.27
N GLY A 233 -7.82 -6.05 20.72
CA GLY A 233 -7.91 -5.81 19.29
C GLY A 233 -6.68 -6.30 18.52
N THR A 234 -5.49 -6.02 19.03
CA THR A 234 -4.22 -6.49 18.45
C THR A 234 -4.11 -8.02 18.52
N ALA A 235 -4.49 -8.63 19.64
CA ALA A 235 -4.51 -10.08 19.80
C ALA A 235 -5.49 -10.75 18.82
N ALA A 236 -6.69 -10.17 18.64
CA ALA A 236 -7.67 -10.65 17.67
C ALA A 236 -7.14 -10.52 16.23
N TYR A 237 -6.49 -9.40 15.91
CA TYR A 237 -5.88 -9.15 14.61
C TYR A 237 -4.77 -10.17 14.29
N VAL A 238 -3.83 -10.38 15.23
CA VAL A 238 -2.75 -11.38 15.08
C VAL A 238 -3.34 -12.78 14.97
N SER A 239 -4.32 -13.13 15.79
CA SER A 239 -5.01 -14.42 15.73
C SER A 239 -5.66 -14.65 14.36
N PHE A 240 -6.27 -13.60 13.78
CA PHE A 240 -6.87 -13.69 12.45
C PHE A 240 -5.81 -13.87 11.34
N ILE A 241 -4.66 -13.20 11.44
CA ILE A 241 -3.53 -13.42 10.51
C ILE A 241 -3.03 -14.86 10.61
N VAL A 242 -2.84 -15.38 11.82
CA VAL A 242 -2.41 -16.77 12.04
C VAL A 242 -3.44 -17.74 11.48
N TYR A 243 -4.74 -17.47 11.66
CA TYR A 243 -5.82 -18.24 11.05
C TYR A 243 -5.73 -18.24 9.52
N LEU A 244 -5.55 -17.08 8.89
CA LEU A 244 -5.39 -16.97 7.43
C LEU A 244 -4.17 -17.74 6.92
N ILE A 245 -3.04 -17.69 7.63
CA ILE A 245 -1.81 -18.43 7.27
C ILE A 245 -2.01 -19.93 7.43
N SER A 246 -2.70 -20.36 8.50
CA SER A 246 -2.93 -21.78 8.77
C SER A 246 -3.90 -22.39 7.74
N HIS A 247 -4.94 -21.64 7.35
CA HIS A 247 -5.93 -22.09 6.37
C HIS A 247 -5.50 -21.87 4.91
N SER A 248 -4.43 -21.10 4.70
CA SER A 248 -3.86 -20.84 3.37
C SER A 248 -3.46 -22.14 2.66
N GLY A 249 -3.04 -23.18 3.38
CA GLY A 249 -2.62 -24.45 2.77
C GLY A 249 -1.42 -24.30 1.82
N SER A 250 -0.66 -23.21 1.96
CA SER A 250 0.55 -22.93 1.19
C SER A 250 1.76 -23.68 1.75
N GLU A 251 2.84 -23.78 0.97
CA GLU A 251 4.12 -24.32 1.45
C GLU A 251 4.65 -23.62 2.71
N LEU A 252 4.18 -22.41 3.05
CA LEU A 252 4.51 -21.73 4.31
C LEU A 252 4.01 -22.52 5.53
N SER A 253 2.81 -23.11 5.48
CA SER A 253 2.30 -23.99 6.56
C SER A 253 3.18 -25.24 6.70
N ASN A 254 3.58 -25.84 5.57
CA ASN A 254 4.47 -27.00 5.54
C ASN A 254 5.91 -26.64 5.97
N TRP A 255 6.38 -25.44 5.68
CA TRP A 255 7.71 -24.94 6.05
C TRP A 255 7.77 -24.51 7.51
N LEU A 256 6.75 -23.80 8.02
CA LEU A 256 6.63 -23.47 9.44
C LEU A 256 6.51 -24.76 10.28
N SER A 257 5.69 -25.72 9.86
CA SER A 257 5.60 -27.02 10.54
C SER A 257 6.93 -27.80 10.51
N GLN A 258 7.70 -27.74 9.42
CA GLN A 258 9.05 -28.32 9.36
C GLN A 258 10.06 -27.58 10.27
N LEU A 259 9.98 -26.25 10.38
CA LEU A 259 10.83 -25.47 11.27
C LEU A 259 10.50 -25.70 12.75
N PHE A 260 9.22 -25.71 13.12
CA PHE A 260 8.78 -25.99 14.49
C PHE A 260 8.97 -27.47 14.87
N SER A 261 8.96 -28.39 13.89
CA SER A 261 9.28 -29.81 14.11
C SER A 261 10.78 -30.04 14.36
N LYS A 262 11.67 -29.29 13.68
CA LYS A 262 13.13 -29.37 13.91
C LYS A 262 13.62 -28.73 15.21
N GLY A 263 12.77 -27.99 15.93
CA GLY A 263 13.09 -27.42 17.24
C GLY A 263 12.80 -28.33 18.43
N ASN A 264 12.18 -29.49 18.21
CA ASN A 264 11.77 -30.46 19.25
C ASN A 264 12.51 -31.81 19.14
N ALA A 265 13.68 -31.86 18.50
CA ALA A 265 14.55 -33.04 18.42
C ALA A 265 15.92 -32.75 19.03
#